data_AF-A0ABC9G934-F1
#
_entry.id   AF-A0ABC9G934-F1
#
_cell.length_a   1.000
_cell.length_b   1.000
_cell.length_c   1.000
_cell.angle_alpha   90.00
_cell.angle_beta   90.00
_cell.angle_gamma   90.00
#
_symmetry.space_group_name_H-M   'P 1'
#
loop_
_entity.id
_entity.type
_entity.pdbx_description
1 polymer ?
#
loop_
_entity_poly.entity_id
_entity_poly.type
_entity_poly.pdbx_seq_one_letter_code
_entity_poly.pdbx_strand_id
1 'polypeptide(L)'
;MLDINLFRTWRRGGKKEDGNPDAVRESQRNRFASVDIVDEVINLDELWRSRQFDLDKIRKDLNDANRNTGKLKMVMRQVEEKLSANKELQKDIEEKLAANNAESKLEGVHEEIKLSIRLNELNESIEEYRSMMRNNELKVKELMESTNQIKERLAATEAEVQRIKIILDTKLMAIGNIVHESVPISDNEENNVILRTWGERRMEGNLKNHVDLCRKLDIVAFEEGVDVAGGRGYFLKGYGVLLNQALINFGLAFLQNRGFNLLHTPFFMRKETMSKCAQLAQFDEELYKVTGDGEEKYLIATAEQPMCAYHLGDRIHPDELPIRYAGYSTCFRKEAGSHGRDTAGIFRVHQFEKIEQFCITSPNGNDSWEMFEEMIKNSEDFYKEIGLAYQVVSIVSGALNDNASKRYDLEAWFPASNTYRELVSCSNCTDYQARRLGIAYGQKSNNKFENYQKEGGVEVPKVLRAYMGGIEFLPFKQPMDGKQAADKLKSGSKVASASGSKVCLEYRMFSDNDLHRWLMGM
;
A
#
# COMPACT_ATOMS: atom_id res chain seq x y z
N MET A 1 4.25 8.26 -0.88
CA MET A 1 3.38 9.25 -1.57
C MET A 1 2.49 9.92 -0.53
N LEU A 2 2.18 11.19 -0.75
CA LEU A 2 1.31 11.98 0.13
C LEU A 2 -0.15 11.50 0.12
N ASP A 3 -0.93 11.88 1.14
CA ASP A 3 -2.39 11.72 1.13
C ASP A 3 -3.02 12.62 0.07
N ILE A 4 -3.83 12.05 -0.83
CA ILE A 4 -4.62 12.85 -1.77
C ILE A 4 -5.58 13.81 -1.06
N ASN A 5 -5.98 13.53 0.19
CA ASN A 5 -6.81 14.44 0.96
C ASN A 5 -6.10 15.74 1.33
N LEU A 6 -4.75 15.79 1.40
CA LEU A 6 -4.02 17.04 1.61
C LEU A 6 -4.25 18.04 0.46
N PHE A 7 -4.58 17.55 -0.73
CA PHE A 7 -4.83 18.33 -1.93
C PHE A 7 -6.30 18.79 -2.06
N ARG A 8 -7.17 18.40 -1.12
CA ARG A 8 -8.60 18.71 -1.18
C ARG A 8 -8.96 19.71 -0.09
N THR A 9 -9.41 20.91 -0.47
CA THR A 9 -9.89 21.92 0.49
C THR A 9 -11.20 21.50 1.18
N TRP A 10 -11.94 20.52 0.63
CA TRP A 10 -13.15 19.95 1.26
C TRP A 10 -13.16 18.43 1.25
N ARG A 11 -13.58 17.81 2.37
CA ARG A 11 -13.88 16.37 2.43
C ARG A 11 -15.35 16.10 2.07
N ARG A 12 -15.63 15.02 1.34
CA ARG A 12 -16.99 14.58 0.98
C ARG A 12 -17.84 14.44 2.25
N GLY A 13 -18.84 15.31 2.43
CA GLY A 13 -19.66 15.38 3.65
C GLY A 13 -19.74 16.77 4.30
N GLY A 14 -18.98 17.75 3.81
CA GLY A 14 -19.24 19.19 4.02
C GLY A 14 -19.13 19.72 5.45
N LYS A 15 -18.50 18.98 6.37
CA LYS A 15 -18.46 19.37 7.79
C LYS A 15 -17.13 19.91 8.31
N LYS A 16 -16.01 19.73 7.61
CA LYS A 16 -14.70 20.36 7.92
C LYS A 16 -13.82 20.48 6.67
N GLU A 17 -13.12 21.60 6.56
CA GLU A 17 -11.89 21.71 5.75
C GLU A 17 -10.84 20.83 6.42
N ASP A 18 -10.29 19.86 5.68
CA ASP A 18 -9.43 18.80 6.26
C ASP A 18 -8.10 18.65 5.49
N GLY A 19 -7.98 19.27 4.30
CA GLY A 19 -6.77 19.31 3.50
C GLY A 19 -6.28 20.75 3.33
N ASN A 20 -4.96 20.92 3.24
CA ASN A 20 -4.31 22.20 3.02
C ASN A 20 -3.34 22.10 1.82
N PRO A 21 -3.82 22.35 0.59
CA PRO A 21 -2.96 22.28 -0.60
C PRO A 21 -1.85 23.34 -0.56
N ASP A 22 -2.07 24.47 0.11
CA ASP A 22 -1.06 25.52 0.23
C ASP A 22 0.13 25.08 1.09
N ALA A 23 -0.09 24.27 2.12
CA ALA A 23 0.99 23.63 2.87
C ALA A 23 1.80 22.67 1.98
N VAL A 24 1.15 21.97 1.04
CA VAL A 24 1.87 21.13 0.06
C VAL A 24 2.69 22.00 -0.91
N ARG A 25 2.11 23.10 -1.41
CA ARG A 25 2.85 24.06 -2.26
C ARG A 25 4.03 24.69 -1.52
N GLU A 26 3.86 25.03 -0.25
CA GLU A 26 4.93 25.55 0.59
C GLU A 26 6.03 24.51 0.79
N SER A 27 5.67 23.25 1.09
CA SER A 27 6.64 22.16 1.18
C SER A 27 7.39 21.94 -0.14
N GLN A 28 6.73 22.05 -1.30
CA GLN A 28 7.40 21.98 -2.61
C GLN A 28 8.39 23.14 -2.82
N ARG A 29 8.00 24.38 -2.48
CA ARG A 29 8.92 25.54 -2.52
C ARG A 29 10.12 25.34 -1.62
N ASN A 30 9.89 24.83 -0.41
CA ASN A 30 10.95 24.54 0.55
C ASN A 30 11.91 23.46 0.02
N ARG A 31 11.43 22.50 -0.78
CA ARG A 31 12.25 21.50 -1.48
C ARG A 31 12.89 22.01 -2.78
N PHE A 32 12.70 23.27 -3.16
CA PHE A 32 13.13 23.81 -4.47
C PHE A 32 12.53 23.05 -5.67
N ALA A 33 11.37 22.40 -5.44
CA ALA A 33 10.65 21.64 -6.44
C ALA A 33 9.49 22.47 -7.04
N SER A 34 9.03 22.07 -8.23
CA SER A 34 7.92 22.77 -8.90
C SER A 34 6.63 22.70 -8.06
N VAL A 35 5.94 23.83 -7.96
CA VAL A 35 4.62 23.93 -7.32
C VAL A 35 3.47 23.58 -8.29
N ASP A 36 3.71 23.67 -9.60
CA ASP A 36 2.69 23.47 -10.63
C ASP A 36 2.12 22.05 -10.59
N ILE A 37 2.95 21.08 -10.20
CA ILE A 37 2.53 19.69 -10.03
C ILE A 37 1.42 19.52 -8.98
N VAL A 38 1.33 20.43 -8.00
CA VAL A 38 0.25 20.41 -7.00
C VAL A 38 -1.09 20.72 -7.67
N ASP A 39 -1.12 21.72 -8.55
CA ASP A 39 -2.32 22.10 -9.30
C ASP A 39 -2.70 21.03 -10.33
N GLU A 40 -1.71 20.42 -10.98
CA GLU A 40 -1.95 19.25 -11.85
C GLU A 40 -2.62 18.10 -11.08
N VAL A 41 -2.13 17.78 -9.88
CA VAL A 41 -2.72 16.73 -9.02
C VAL A 41 -4.15 17.08 -8.62
N ILE A 42 -4.42 18.33 -8.24
CA ILE A 42 -5.77 18.80 -7.89
C ILE A 42 -6.73 18.63 -9.08
N ASN A 43 -6.32 19.11 -10.26
CA ASN A 43 -7.12 19.02 -11.48
C ASN A 43 -7.39 17.57 -11.89
N LEU A 44 -6.37 16.70 -11.79
CA LEU A 44 -6.52 15.27 -12.06
C LEU A 44 -7.42 14.56 -11.04
N ASP A 45 -7.35 14.92 -9.76
CA ASP A 45 -8.25 14.39 -8.73
C ASP A 45 -9.70 14.85 -8.93
N GLU A 46 -9.93 16.10 -9.31
CA GLU A 46 -11.25 16.62 -9.67
C GLU A 46 -11.84 15.88 -10.86
N LEU A 47 -11.04 15.73 -11.91
CA LEU A 47 -11.42 14.97 -13.09
C LEU A 47 -11.73 13.51 -12.74
N TRP A 48 -10.86 12.87 -11.96
CA TRP A 48 -11.04 11.50 -11.51
C TRP A 48 -12.33 11.32 -10.69
N ARG A 49 -12.60 12.21 -9.73
CA ARG A 49 -13.83 12.17 -8.93
C ARG A 49 -15.09 12.40 -9.76
N SER A 50 -15.03 13.33 -10.72
CA SER A 50 -16.13 13.58 -11.66
C SER A 50 -16.45 12.33 -12.49
N ARG A 51 -15.41 11.69 -13.06
CA ARG A 51 -15.57 10.44 -13.81
C ARG A 51 -16.00 9.26 -12.94
N GLN A 52 -15.56 9.21 -11.69
CA GLN A 52 -16.03 8.21 -10.75
C GLN A 52 -17.53 8.38 -10.43
N PHE A 53 -18.01 9.62 -10.33
CA PHE A 53 -19.43 9.91 -10.17
C PHE A 53 -20.25 9.52 -11.41
N ASP A 54 -19.76 9.84 -12.61
CA ASP A 54 -20.36 9.40 -13.87
C ASP A 54 -20.45 7.87 -13.94
N LEU A 55 -19.36 7.18 -13.58
CA LEU A 55 -19.29 5.73 -13.52
C LEU A 55 -20.33 5.14 -12.55
N ASP A 56 -20.45 5.69 -11.35
CA ASP A 56 -21.43 5.24 -10.36
C ASP A 56 -22.87 5.45 -10.85
N LYS A 57 -23.13 6.55 -11.58
CA LYS A 57 -24.44 6.81 -12.20
C LYS A 57 -24.74 5.80 -13.32
N ILE A 58 -23.79 5.53 -14.21
CA ILE A 58 -23.94 4.54 -15.29
C ILE A 58 -24.20 3.14 -14.70
N ARG A 59 -23.50 2.77 -13.62
CA ARG A 59 -23.76 1.50 -12.91
C ARG A 59 -25.17 1.43 -12.35
N LYS A 60 -25.67 2.53 -11.78
CA LYS A 60 -27.06 2.61 -11.31
C LYS A 60 -28.04 2.47 -12.47
N ASP A 61 -27.83 3.20 -13.56
CA ASP A 61 -28.68 3.15 -14.75
C ASP A 61 -28.72 1.73 -15.35
N LEU A 62 -27.58 1.03 -15.39
CA LEU A 62 -27.49 -0.37 -15.82
C LEU A 62 -28.32 -1.30 -14.92
N ASN A 63 -28.22 -1.12 -13.61
CA ASN A 63 -28.99 -1.92 -12.64
C ASN A 63 -30.49 -1.68 -12.78
N ASP A 64 -30.90 -0.42 -12.97
CA ASP A 64 -32.30 -0.04 -13.17
C ASP A 64 -32.84 -0.59 -14.51
N ALA A 65 -32.06 -0.52 -15.59
CA ALA A 65 -32.42 -1.10 -16.90
C ALA A 65 -32.58 -2.62 -16.83
N ASN A 66 -31.66 -3.33 -16.16
CA ASN A 66 -31.75 -4.77 -15.94
C ASN A 66 -32.99 -5.14 -15.11
N ARG A 67 -33.30 -4.36 -14.07
CA ARG A 67 -34.49 -4.56 -13.23
C ARG A 67 -35.78 -4.36 -14.02
N ASN A 68 -35.86 -3.32 -14.83
CA ASN A 68 -37.04 -3.03 -15.67
C ASN A 68 -37.23 -4.10 -16.74
N THR A 69 -36.15 -4.55 -17.39
CA THR A 69 -36.18 -5.66 -18.34
C THR A 69 -36.70 -6.94 -17.68
N GLY A 70 -36.24 -7.25 -16.46
CA GLY A 70 -36.72 -8.40 -15.69
C GLY A 70 -38.22 -8.33 -15.35
N LYS A 71 -38.71 -7.16 -14.91
CA LYS A 71 -40.14 -6.93 -14.65
C LYS A 71 -40.98 -7.13 -15.91
N LEU A 72 -40.55 -6.58 -17.04
CA LEU A 72 -41.30 -6.66 -18.29
C LEU A 72 -41.37 -8.11 -18.81
N LYS A 73 -40.27 -8.86 -18.71
CA LYS A 73 -40.26 -10.30 -19.03
C LYS A 73 -41.21 -11.11 -18.14
N MET A 74 -41.34 -10.75 -16.86
CA MET A 74 -42.30 -11.38 -15.95
C MET A 74 -43.75 -11.10 -16.38
N VAL A 75 -44.06 -9.87 -16.76
CA VAL A 75 -45.39 -9.50 -17.31
C VAL A 75 -45.68 -10.28 -18.60
N MET A 76 -44.69 -10.39 -19.50
CA MET A 76 -44.85 -11.17 -20.72
C MET A 76 -45.18 -12.64 -20.43
N ARG A 77 -44.53 -13.26 -19.44
CA ARG A 77 -44.85 -14.63 -19.04
C ARG A 77 -46.30 -14.77 -18.56
N GLN A 78 -46.80 -13.81 -17.78
CA GLN A 78 -48.20 -13.81 -17.33
C GLN A 78 -49.18 -13.62 -18.49
N VAL A 79 -48.85 -12.78 -19.47
CA VAL A 79 -49.67 -12.59 -20.67
C VAL A 79 -49.67 -13.86 -21.53
N GLU A 80 -48.52 -14.52 -21.68
CA GLU A 80 -48.37 -15.78 -22.40
C GLU A 80 -49.19 -16.91 -21.77
N GLU A 81 -49.16 -17.05 -20.44
CA GLU A 81 -49.97 -18.01 -19.67
C GLU A 81 -51.49 -17.77 -19.87
N LYS A 82 -51.94 -16.51 -19.89
CA LYS A 82 -53.35 -16.18 -20.15
C LYS A 82 -53.74 -16.41 -21.61
N LEU A 83 -52.84 -16.10 -22.54
CA LEU A 83 -53.05 -16.31 -23.97
C LEU A 83 -53.19 -17.79 -24.30
N SER A 84 -52.39 -18.67 -23.67
CA SER A 84 -52.52 -20.13 -23.85
C SER A 84 -53.83 -20.65 -23.27
N ALA A 85 -54.19 -20.23 -22.04
CA ALA A 85 -55.45 -20.63 -21.41
C ALA A 85 -56.68 -20.21 -22.24
N ASN A 86 -56.68 -18.99 -22.79
CA ASN A 86 -57.77 -18.53 -23.66
C ASN A 86 -57.85 -19.32 -24.96
N LYS A 87 -56.71 -19.69 -25.58
CA LYS A 87 -56.70 -20.52 -26.80
C LYS A 87 -57.23 -21.94 -26.55
N GLU A 88 -56.94 -22.52 -25.39
CA GLU A 88 -57.51 -23.81 -24.99
C GLU A 88 -59.03 -23.70 -24.83
N LEU A 89 -59.51 -22.68 -24.11
CA LEU A 89 -60.94 -22.44 -23.94
C LEU A 89 -61.65 -22.19 -25.29
N GLN A 90 -60.98 -21.51 -26.23
CA GLN A 90 -61.49 -21.24 -27.56
C GLN A 90 -61.73 -22.56 -28.30
N LYS A 91 -60.71 -23.42 -28.31
CA LYS A 91 -60.79 -24.74 -28.92
C LYS A 91 -61.90 -25.58 -28.31
N ASP A 92 -62.04 -25.59 -26.98
CA ASP A 92 -63.11 -26.31 -26.28
C ASP A 92 -64.52 -25.80 -26.68
N ILE A 93 -64.69 -24.49 -26.85
CA ILE A 93 -65.97 -23.89 -27.28
C ILE A 93 -66.26 -24.22 -28.75
N GLU A 94 -65.25 -24.14 -29.61
CA GLU A 94 -65.37 -24.51 -31.04
C GLU A 94 -65.73 -26.00 -31.21
N GLU A 95 -65.11 -26.89 -30.43
CA GLU A 95 -65.45 -28.32 -30.40
C GLU A 95 -66.88 -28.56 -29.91
N LYS A 96 -67.33 -27.84 -28.87
CA LYS A 96 -68.72 -27.92 -28.38
C LYS A 96 -69.74 -27.43 -29.39
N LEU A 97 -69.44 -26.34 -30.10
CA LEU A 97 -70.28 -25.82 -31.19
C LEU A 97 -70.36 -26.81 -32.35
N ALA A 98 -69.23 -27.43 -32.73
CA ALA A 98 -69.17 -28.43 -33.80
C ALA A 98 -69.88 -29.75 -33.44
N ALA A 99 -69.87 -30.14 -32.16
CA ALA A 99 -70.56 -31.33 -31.66
C ALA A 99 -72.07 -31.11 -31.47
N ASN A 100 -72.54 -29.87 -31.47
CA ASN A 100 -73.94 -29.53 -31.27
C ASN A 100 -74.74 -29.81 -32.56
N ASN A 101 -75.17 -31.05 -32.74
CA ASN A 101 -76.12 -31.43 -33.79
C ASN A 101 -77.51 -30.87 -33.43
N ALA A 102 -77.84 -29.70 -33.97
CA ALA A 102 -79.14 -29.06 -33.75
C ALA A 102 -80.31 -29.92 -34.29
N GLU A 103 -80.83 -30.84 -33.47
CA GLU A 103 -82.25 -31.20 -33.56
C GLU A 103 -83.06 -29.95 -33.20
N SER A 104 -84.13 -29.64 -33.93
CA SER A 104 -84.96 -28.42 -33.85
C SER A 104 -85.68 -28.17 -32.50
N LYS A 105 -84.99 -28.27 -31.35
CA LYS A 105 -85.45 -27.98 -29.99
C LYS A 105 -84.89 -26.62 -29.54
N LEU A 106 -85.76 -25.77 -29.02
CA LEU A 106 -85.49 -24.37 -28.65
C LEU A 106 -84.30 -24.21 -27.68
N GLU A 107 -84.07 -25.18 -26.80
CA GLU A 107 -82.96 -25.18 -25.83
C GLU A 107 -81.57 -25.32 -26.49
N GLY A 108 -81.45 -26.11 -27.57
CA GLY A 108 -80.17 -26.30 -28.28
C GLY A 108 -79.72 -25.03 -29.00
N VAL A 109 -80.67 -24.28 -29.56
CA VAL A 109 -80.43 -22.98 -30.22
C VAL A 109 -80.01 -21.92 -29.20
N HIS A 110 -80.57 -21.93 -28.00
CA HIS A 110 -80.21 -20.98 -26.94
C HIS A 110 -78.75 -21.17 -26.48
N GLU A 111 -78.33 -22.43 -26.29
CA GLU A 111 -76.96 -22.73 -25.86
C GLU A 111 -75.93 -22.46 -26.96
N GLU A 112 -76.28 -22.69 -28.24
CA GLU A 112 -75.45 -22.33 -29.39
C GLU A 112 -75.19 -20.83 -29.50
N ILE A 113 -76.25 -20.01 -29.31
CA ILE A 113 -76.13 -18.54 -29.29
C ILE A 113 -75.22 -18.09 -28.15
N LYS A 114 -75.38 -18.68 -26.95
CA LYS A 114 -74.58 -18.35 -25.77
C LYS A 114 -73.10 -18.69 -25.96
N LEU A 115 -72.80 -19.87 -26.52
CA LEU A 115 -71.44 -20.28 -26.84
C LEU A 115 -70.82 -19.39 -27.93
N SER A 116 -71.60 -18.98 -28.93
CA SER A 116 -71.14 -18.07 -29.98
C SER A 116 -70.81 -16.66 -29.45
N ILE A 117 -71.62 -16.12 -28.54
CA ILE A 117 -71.31 -14.85 -27.85
C ILE A 117 -70.00 -14.99 -27.07
N ARG A 118 -69.87 -16.08 -26.31
CA ARG A 118 -68.66 -16.33 -25.51
C ARG A 118 -67.41 -16.51 -26.37
N LEU A 119 -67.54 -17.15 -27.53
CA LEU A 119 -66.46 -17.32 -28.50
C LEU A 119 -65.98 -15.97 -29.05
N ASN A 120 -66.90 -15.06 -29.37
CA ASN A 120 -66.55 -13.70 -29.81
C ASN A 120 -65.82 -12.91 -28.72
N GLU A 121 -66.33 -12.90 -27.48
CA GLU A 121 -65.66 -12.26 -26.35
C GLU A 121 -64.23 -12.81 -26.14
N LEU A 122 -64.07 -14.12 -26.30
CA LEU A 122 -62.79 -14.79 -26.13
C LEU A 122 -61.81 -14.45 -27.26
N ASN A 123 -62.29 -14.37 -28.51
CA ASN A 123 -61.50 -13.94 -29.66
C ASN A 123 -60.99 -12.51 -29.50
N GLU A 124 -61.84 -11.60 -29.02
CA GLU A 124 -61.43 -10.23 -28.70
C GLU A 124 -60.33 -10.20 -27.63
N SER A 125 -60.51 -10.96 -26.54
CA SER A 125 -59.50 -11.07 -25.48
C SER A 125 -58.18 -11.68 -25.96
N ILE A 126 -58.22 -12.69 -26.84
CA ILE A 126 -57.02 -13.29 -27.44
C ILE A 126 -56.26 -12.27 -28.30
N GLU A 127 -56.95 -11.48 -29.11
CA GLU A 127 -56.29 -10.47 -29.95
C GLU A 127 -55.71 -9.34 -29.09
N GLU A 128 -56.38 -8.95 -28.00
CA GLU A 128 -55.84 -8.01 -27.01
C GLU A 128 -54.53 -8.54 -26.40
N TYR A 129 -54.49 -9.78 -25.92
CA TYR A 129 -53.27 -10.38 -25.38
C TYR A 129 -52.15 -10.52 -26.42
N ARG A 130 -52.47 -10.85 -27.69
CA ARG A 130 -51.50 -10.85 -28.79
C ARG A 130 -50.92 -9.46 -29.05
N SER A 131 -51.76 -8.43 -29.01
CA SER A 131 -51.33 -7.03 -29.13
C SER A 131 -50.41 -6.64 -27.97
N MET A 132 -50.78 -6.98 -26.73
CA MET A 132 -49.94 -6.75 -25.54
C MET A 132 -48.59 -7.46 -25.62
N MET A 133 -48.55 -8.73 -26.08
CA MET A 133 -47.30 -9.47 -26.28
C MET A 133 -46.37 -8.78 -27.27
N ARG A 134 -46.86 -8.47 -28.47
CA ARG A 134 -46.07 -7.77 -29.51
C ARG A 134 -45.50 -6.45 -28.99
N ASN A 135 -46.31 -5.67 -28.27
CA ASN A 135 -45.88 -4.39 -27.69
C ASN A 135 -44.81 -4.57 -26.60
N ASN A 136 -44.95 -5.59 -25.75
CA ASN A 136 -43.97 -5.86 -24.70
C ASN A 136 -42.66 -6.43 -25.27
N GLU A 137 -42.71 -7.28 -26.31
CA GLU A 137 -41.54 -7.77 -27.04
C GLU A 137 -40.72 -6.61 -27.63
N LEU A 138 -41.38 -5.65 -28.28
CA LEU A 138 -40.75 -4.44 -28.81
C LEU A 138 -40.05 -3.65 -27.70
N LYS A 139 -40.75 -3.39 -26.58
CA LYS A 139 -40.18 -2.69 -25.42
C LYS A 139 -39.00 -3.44 -24.79
N VAL A 140 -39.04 -4.77 -24.72
CA VAL A 140 -37.90 -5.57 -24.24
C VAL A 140 -36.72 -5.41 -25.19
N LYS A 141 -36.94 -5.44 -26.50
CA LYS A 141 -35.88 -5.25 -27.50
C LYS A 141 -35.23 -3.87 -27.38
N GLU A 142 -36.02 -2.81 -27.25
CA GLU A 142 -35.55 -1.44 -27.01
C GLU A 142 -34.75 -1.32 -25.71
N LEU A 143 -35.26 -1.91 -24.61
CA LEU A 143 -34.55 -1.93 -23.33
C LEU A 143 -33.23 -2.70 -23.40
N MET A 144 -33.19 -3.81 -24.12
CA MET A 144 -31.96 -4.60 -24.32
C MET A 144 -30.92 -3.83 -25.15
N GLU A 145 -31.36 -3.11 -26.18
CA GLU A 145 -30.48 -2.25 -26.97
C GLU A 145 -29.93 -1.09 -26.13
N SER A 146 -30.78 -0.41 -25.37
CA SER A 146 -30.36 0.60 -24.39
C SER A 146 -29.38 0.04 -23.35
N THR A 147 -29.63 -1.17 -22.86
CA THR A 147 -28.73 -1.86 -21.91
C THR A 147 -27.35 -2.11 -22.52
N ASN A 148 -27.27 -2.49 -23.80
CA ASN A 148 -26.00 -2.69 -24.49
C ASN A 148 -25.23 -1.37 -24.64
N GLN A 149 -25.91 -0.29 -25.01
CA GLN A 149 -25.30 1.05 -25.08
C GLN A 149 -24.78 1.52 -23.70
N ILE A 150 -25.52 1.24 -22.62
CA ILE A 150 -25.06 1.53 -21.26
C ILE A 150 -23.82 0.72 -20.91
N LYS A 151 -23.72 -0.55 -21.30
CA LYS A 151 -22.53 -1.39 -21.07
C LYS A 151 -21.30 -0.89 -21.82
N GLU A 152 -21.46 -0.43 -23.06
CA GLU A 152 -20.35 0.16 -23.83
C GLU A 152 -19.83 1.43 -23.16
N ARG A 153 -20.73 2.32 -22.75
CA ARG A 153 -20.39 3.53 -21.97
C ARG A 153 -19.73 3.18 -20.64
N LEU A 154 -20.23 2.15 -19.95
CA LEU A 154 -19.65 1.66 -18.70
C LEU A 154 -18.18 1.27 -18.90
N ALA A 155 -17.90 0.40 -19.88
CA ALA A 155 -16.54 -0.07 -20.16
C ALA A 155 -15.60 1.08 -20.55
N ALA A 156 -16.08 2.02 -21.39
CA ALA A 156 -15.30 3.19 -21.79
C ALA A 156 -14.96 4.10 -20.60
N THR A 157 -15.94 4.41 -19.74
CA THR A 157 -15.74 5.24 -18.55
C THR A 157 -14.87 4.53 -17.51
N GLU A 158 -14.99 3.21 -17.32
CA GLU A 158 -14.10 2.44 -16.44
C GLU A 158 -12.64 2.53 -16.89
N ALA A 159 -12.37 2.39 -18.19
CA ALA A 159 -11.02 2.54 -18.75
C ALA A 159 -10.50 3.99 -18.63
N GLU A 160 -11.35 5.00 -18.77
CA GLU A 160 -10.99 6.41 -18.54
C GLU A 160 -10.63 6.67 -17.07
N VAL A 161 -11.46 6.23 -16.13
CA VAL A 161 -11.22 6.35 -14.68
C VAL A 161 -9.88 5.71 -14.29
N GLN A 162 -9.59 4.51 -14.80
CA GLN A 162 -8.32 3.83 -14.54
C GLN A 162 -7.13 4.60 -15.11
N ARG A 163 -7.22 5.09 -16.35
CA ARG A 163 -6.14 5.90 -16.96
C ARG A 163 -5.86 7.17 -16.18
N ILE A 164 -6.90 7.92 -15.79
CA ILE A 164 -6.74 9.12 -14.98
C ILE A 164 -6.10 8.77 -13.63
N LYS A 165 -6.49 7.67 -12.99
CA LYS A 165 -5.92 7.24 -11.71
C LYS A 165 -4.42 6.94 -11.81
N ILE A 166 -3.98 6.28 -12.89
CA ILE A 166 -2.55 5.99 -13.13
C ILE A 166 -1.75 7.29 -13.27
N ILE A 167 -2.28 8.25 -14.03
CA ILE A 167 -1.61 9.55 -14.24
C ILE A 167 -1.56 10.34 -12.92
N LEU A 168 -2.68 10.38 -12.19
CA LEU A 168 -2.78 11.01 -10.87
C LEU A 168 -1.75 10.41 -9.89
N ASP A 169 -1.67 9.08 -9.78
CA ASP A 169 -0.74 8.42 -8.87
C ASP A 169 0.71 8.65 -9.26
N THR A 170 1.00 8.68 -10.56
CA THR A 170 2.34 9.00 -11.07
C THR A 170 2.77 10.41 -10.66
N LYS A 171 1.89 11.39 -10.80
CA LYS A 171 2.15 12.78 -10.38
C LYS A 171 2.27 12.89 -8.86
N LEU A 172 1.40 12.22 -8.12
CA LEU A 172 1.42 12.21 -6.66
C LEU A 172 2.71 11.55 -6.09
N MET A 173 3.27 10.56 -6.79
CA MET A 173 4.54 9.93 -6.41
C MET A 173 5.76 10.83 -6.64
N ALA A 174 5.68 11.81 -7.53
CA ALA A 174 6.76 12.77 -7.79
C ALA A 174 6.76 13.96 -6.81
N ILE A 175 5.77 14.02 -5.90
CA ILE A 175 5.72 15.04 -4.84
C ILE A 175 6.36 14.44 -3.59
N GLY A 176 7.37 15.13 -3.06
CA GLY A 176 8.05 14.76 -1.84
C GLY A 176 7.16 14.88 -0.61
N ASN A 177 7.60 14.30 0.50
CA ASN A 177 6.92 14.35 1.78
C ASN A 177 6.87 15.79 2.32
N ILE A 178 5.98 16.07 3.26
CA ILE A 178 5.91 17.38 3.90
C ILE A 178 7.20 17.62 4.69
N VAL A 179 7.90 18.72 4.38
CA VAL A 179 9.12 19.13 5.09
C VAL A 179 8.76 19.56 6.51
N HIS A 180 9.45 19.01 7.51
CA HIS A 180 9.26 19.41 8.90
C HIS A 180 9.72 20.86 9.12
N GLU A 181 9.00 21.62 9.95
CA GLU A 181 9.25 23.05 10.19
C GLU A 181 10.67 23.38 10.68
N SER A 182 11.34 22.43 11.32
CA SER A 182 12.70 22.60 11.83
C SER A 182 13.81 22.34 10.79
N VAL A 183 13.47 21.97 9.56
CA VAL A 183 14.46 21.67 8.51
C VAL A 183 15.04 22.99 7.98
N PRO A 184 16.38 23.12 7.87
CA PRO A 184 16.98 24.32 7.30
C PRO A 184 16.64 24.43 5.81
N ILE A 185 16.07 25.57 5.41
CA ILE A 185 15.64 25.78 4.02
C ILE A 185 16.84 26.24 3.17
N SER A 186 17.38 25.31 2.38
CA SER A 186 18.48 25.58 1.44
C SER A 186 18.60 24.47 0.39
N ASP A 187 19.14 24.81 -0.77
CA ASP A 187 19.48 23.88 -1.85
C ASP A 187 20.99 23.56 -1.90
N ASN A 188 21.76 24.10 -0.93
CA ASN A 188 23.19 23.84 -0.81
C ASN A 188 23.47 23.07 0.48
N GLU A 189 23.99 21.84 0.37
CA GLU A 189 24.38 20.99 1.50
C GLU A 189 25.48 21.62 2.38
N GLU A 190 26.26 22.58 1.88
CA GLU A 190 27.19 23.36 2.72
C GLU A 190 26.48 24.16 3.82
N ASN A 191 25.17 24.41 3.67
CA ASN A 191 24.33 25.07 4.67
C ASN A 191 23.67 24.08 5.64
N ASN A 192 24.06 22.80 5.64
CA ASN A 192 23.66 21.85 6.66
C ASN A 192 24.00 22.40 8.06
N VAL A 193 23.03 22.31 8.99
CA VAL A 193 23.18 22.91 10.32
C VAL A 193 23.78 21.88 11.27
N ILE A 194 24.94 22.19 11.85
CA ILE A 194 25.54 21.37 12.91
C ILE A 194 24.68 21.50 14.18
N LEU A 195 24.13 20.39 14.64
CA LEU A 195 23.28 20.33 15.82
C LEU A 195 24.06 19.97 17.08
N ARG A 196 24.97 19.01 16.96
CA ARG A 196 25.74 18.43 18.06
C ARG A 196 27.12 18.01 17.57
N THR A 197 28.10 18.02 18.47
CA THR A 197 29.44 17.46 18.25
C THR A 197 29.85 16.63 19.45
N TRP A 198 30.69 15.62 19.22
CA TRP A 198 31.22 14.77 20.28
C TRP A 198 32.64 14.31 19.96
N GLY A 199 33.44 14.11 21.01
CA GLY A 199 34.81 13.63 20.94
C GLY A 199 35.82 14.72 20.60
N GLU A 200 37.10 14.40 20.79
CA GLU A 200 38.20 15.27 20.39
C GLU A 200 38.63 14.95 18.97
N ARG A 201 38.65 15.98 18.10
CA ARG A 201 39.18 15.82 16.75
C ARG A 201 40.69 15.61 16.81
N ARG A 202 41.13 14.45 16.35
CA ARG A 202 42.53 14.16 16.12
C ARG A 202 43.06 14.96 14.94
N MET A 203 44.14 15.70 15.16
CA MET A 203 44.73 16.65 14.21
C MET A 203 46.23 16.41 14.02
N GLU A 204 46.76 15.32 14.56
CA GLU A 204 48.18 15.00 14.44
C GLU A 204 48.56 14.79 12.96
N GLY A 205 49.71 15.32 12.56
CA GLY A 205 50.23 15.12 11.21
C GLY A 205 50.73 13.68 10.98
N ASN A 206 50.89 13.31 9.70
CA ASN A 206 51.44 12.02 9.25
C ASN A 206 50.60 10.77 9.60
N LEU A 207 49.32 10.94 9.92
CA LEU A 207 48.38 9.83 10.01
C LEU A 207 48.16 9.21 8.62
N LYS A 208 48.04 7.89 8.57
CA LYS A 208 47.76 7.17 7.33
C LYS A 208 46.26 7.22 7.08
N ASN A 209 45.87 7.50 5.84
CA ASN A 209 44.47 7.33 5.47
C ASN A 209 44.09 5.84 5.50
N HIS A 210 42.80 5.57 5.42
CA HIS A 210 42.25 4.23 5.53
C HIS A 210 42.70 3.26 4.45
N VAL A 211 42.93 3.76 3.23
CA VAL A 211 43.39 2.92 2.12
C VAL A 211 44.80 2.42 2.44
N ASP A 212 45.67 3.31 2.89
CA ASP A 212 47.04 2.98 3.28
C ASP A 212 47.08 2.09 4.52
N LEU A 213 46.18 2.30 5.49
CA LEU A 213 46.04 1.43 6.66
C LEU A 213 45.64 0.02 6.26
N CYS A 214 44.60 -0.12 5.43
CA CYS A 214 44.13 -1.41 4.96
C CYS A 214 45.22 -2.19 4.22
N ARG A 215 46.01 -1.51 3.38
CA ARG A 215 47.18 -2.11 2.70
C ARG A 215 48.27 -2.53 3.67
N LYS A 216 48.68 -1.64 4.60
CA LYS A 216 49.78 -1.93 5.53
C LYS A 216 49.45 -3.02 6.55
N LEU A 217 48.18 -3.16 6.91
CA LEU A 217 47.70 -4.21 7.81
C LEU A 217 47.39 -5.53 7.08
N ASP A 218 47.45 -5.54 5.75
CA ASP A 218 47.10 -6.67 4.89
C ASP A 218 45.69 -7.25 5.14
N ILE A 219 44.73 -6.36 5.47
CA ILE A 219 43.37 -6.75 5.82
C ILE A 219 42.37 -6.64 4.67
N VAL A 220 42.78 -5.99 3.57
CA VAL A 220 41.97 -5.83 2.36
C VAL A 220 42.84 -6.06 1.13
N ALA A 221 42.37 -6.89 0.22
CA ALA A 221 42.95 -7.09 -1.11
C ALA A 221 42.08 -6.33 -2.13
N PHE A 222 42.57 -5.18 -2.61
CA PHE A 222 41.83 -4.31 -3.52
C PHE A 222 42.01 -4.75 -4.97
N GLU A 223 43.24 -5.03 -5.36
CA GLU A 223 43.64 -5.35 -6.72
C GLU A 223 42.97 -6.66 -7.18
N GLU A 224 43.05 -7.72 -6.38
CA GLU A 224 42.36 -8.99 -6.66
C GLU A 224 40.84 -8.84 -6.62
N GLY A 225 40.33 -7.94 -5.77
CA GLY A 225 38.91 -7.61 -5.72
C GLY A 225 38.40 -7.00 -7.02
N VAL A 226 39.18 -6.08 -7.59
CA VAL A 226 38.88 -5.46 -8.88
C VAL A 226 38.96 -6.47 -10.02
N ASP A 227 39.97 -7.35 -10.01
CA ASP A 227 40.12 -8.39 -11.03
C ASP A 227 38.94 -9.36 -11.06
N VAL A 228 38.33 -9.66 -9.90
CA VAL A 228 37.22 -10.61 -9.78
C VAL A 228 35.84 -9.96 -9.99
N ALA A 229 35.57 -8.84 -9.31
CA ALA A 229 34.23 -8.26 -9.24
C ALA A 229 34.06 -6.98 -10.09
N GLY A 230 35.14 -6.51 -10.73
CA GLY A 230 35.17 -5.22 -11.43
C GLY A 230 35.45 -4.05 -10.48
N GLY A 231 35.32 -2.82 -10.98
CA GLY A 231 35.60 -1.60 -10.21
C GLY A 231 34.91 -1.59 -8.84
N ARG A 232 35.61 -1.10 -7.81
CA ARG A 232 35.18 -1.11 -6.39
C ARG A 232 34.99 -2.50 -5.76
N GLY A 233 35.42 -3.58 -6.43
CA GLY A 233 35.54 -4.90 -5.83
C GLY A 233 36.66 -4.98 -4.80
N TYR A 234 36.49 -5.79 -3.76
CA TYR A 234 37.48 -5.99 -2.69
C TYR A 234 37.32 -7.39 -2.06
N PHE A 235 38.41 -7.87 -1.45
CA PHE A 235 38.38 -9.01 -0.52
C PHE A 235 38.78 -8.54 0.88
N LEU A 236 38.05 -8.95 1.90
CA LEU A 236 38.52 -8.86 3.29
C LEU A 236 39.41 -10.06 3.63
N LYS A 237 40.49 -9.81 4.38
CA LYS A 237 41.47 -10.82 4.79
C LYS A 237 41.74 -10.73 6.28
N GLY A 238 42.06 -11.88 6.90
CA GLY A 238 42.55 -11.97 8.28
C GLY A 238 41.76 -11.12 9.27
N TYR A 239 42.44 -10.14 9.88
CA TYR A 239 41.81 -9.23 10.85
C TYR A 239 40.72 -8.33 10.25
N GLY A 240 40.71 -8.05 8.94
CA GLY A 240 39.62 -7.34 8.28
C GLY A 240 38.31 -8.13 8.33
N VAL A 241 38.35 -9.45 8.14
CA VAL A 241 37.18 -10.33 8.28
C VAL A 241 36.72 -10.39 9.74
N LEU A 242 37.65 -10.50 10.68
CA LEU A 242 37.32 -10.55 12.11
C LEU A 242 36.70 -9.25 12.60
N LEU A 243 37.26 -8.10 12.18
CA LEU A 243 36.68 -6.80 12.46
C LEU A 243 35.28 -6.70 11.86
N ASN A 244 35.08 -7.26 10.64
CA ASN A 244 33.77 -7.36 9.98
C ASN A 244 32.69 -7.95 10.89
N GLN A 245 32.99 -9.18 11.32
CA GLN A 245 32.11 -9.94 12.16
C GLN A 245 31.94 -9.31 13.55
N ALA A 246 32.98 -8.67 14.09
CA ALA A 246 32.92 -8.02 15.40
C ALA A 246 31.93 -6.86 15.42
N LEU A 247 31.96 -5.97 14.42
CA LEU A 247 31.06 -4.80 14.38
C LEU A 247 29.62 -5.19 14.04
N ILE A 248 29.40 -6.18 13.18
CA ILE A 248 28.07 -6.75 12.93
C ILE A 248 27.47 -7.27 14.25
N ASN A 249 28.21 -8.10 14.98
CA ASN A 249 27.74 -8.67 16.24
C ASN A 249 27.55 -7.60 17.32
N PHE A 250 28.46 -6.62 17.39
CA PHE A 250 28.34 -5.50 18.32
C PHE A 250 27.10 -4.65 18.02
N GLY A 251 26.85 -4.29 16.76
CA GLY A 251 25.66 -3.54 16.34
C GLY A 251 24.36 -4.26 16.64
N LEU A 252 24.27 -5.57 16.35
CA LEU A 252 23.10 -6.37 16.66
C LEU A 252 22.85 -6.45 18.18
N ALA A 253 23.88 -6.78 18.97
CA ALA A 253 23.76 -6.84 20.42
C ALA A 253 23.40 -5.47 21.03
N PHE A 254 23.98 -4.39 20.51
CA PHE A 254 23.73 -3.02 20.94
C PHE A 254 22.26 -2.63 20.78
N LEU A 255 21.64 -2.96 19.64
CA LEU A 255 20.22 -2.68 19.39
C LEU A 255 19.30 -3.66 20.12
N GLN A 256 19.65 -4.95 20.20
CA GLN A 256 18.87 -5.94 20.95
C GLN A 256 18.73 -5.54 22.42
N ASN A 257 19.82 -5.06 23.05
CA ASN A 257 19.81 -4.56 24.42
C ASN A 257 18.95 -3.28 24.61
N ARG A 258 18.53 -2.65 23.50
CA ARG A 258 17.62 -1.49 23.46
C ARG A 258 16.20 -1.87 23.02
N GLY A 259 15.88 -3.17 23.03
CA GLY A 259 14.54 -3.67 22.75
C GLY A 259 14.18 -3.76 21.26
N PHE A 260 15.17 -3.74 20.36
CA PHE A 260 14.94 -3.98 18.94
C PHE A 260 14.89 -5.49 18.65
N ASN A 261 13.95 -5.89 17.80
CA ASN A 261 13.87 -7.27 17.31
C ASN A 261 14.89 -7.47 16.18
N LEU A 262 15.76 -8.46 16.32
CA LEU A 262 16.72 -8.79 15.27
C LEU A 262 16.00 -9.38 14.05
N LEU A 263 16.33 -8.90 12.85
CA LEU A 263 15.70 -9.35 11.62
C LEU A 263 16.73 -9.49 10.49
N HIS A 264 16.96 -10.72 10.04
CA HIS A 264 17.72 -10.98 8.82
C HIS A 264 16.77 -10.96 7.61
N THR A 265 17.14 -10.22 6.57
CA THR A 265 16.24 -9.97 5.43
C THR A 265 16.68 -10.71 4.16
N PRO A 266 15.76 -11.04 3.24
CA PRO A 266 16.13 -11.52 1.91
C PRO A 266 16.89 -10.44 1.12
N PHE A 267 17.96 -10.82 0.42
CA PHE A 267 18.79 -9.86 -0.32
C PHE A 267 18.26 -9.51 -1.71
N PHE A 268 17.15 -10.11 -2.12
CA PHE A 268 16.49 -9.82 -3.38
C PHE A 268 14.99 -9.67 -3.19
N MET A 269 14.39 -8.76 -3.97
CA MET A 269 12.95 -8.51 -3.97
C MET A 269 12.41 -8.59 -5.40
N ARG A 270 11.18 -9.11 -5.54
CA ARG A 270 10.45 -9.06 -6.82
C ARG A 270 10.24 -7.62 -7.25
N LYS A 271 10.32 -7.34 -8.56
CA LYS A 271 10.14 -5.99 -9.12
C LYS A 271 8.90 -5.27 -8.61
N GLU A 272 7.74 -5.94 -8.56
CA GLU A 272 6.49 -5.35 -8.09
C GLU A 272 6.51 -4.97 -6.61
N THR A 273 7.27 -5.70 -5.79
CA THR A 273 7.43 -5.38 -4.37
C THR A 273 8.46 -4.28 -4.17
N MET A 274 9.60 -4.36 -4.88
CA MET A 274 10.64 -3.33 -4.87
C MET A 274 10.09 -1.98 -5.33
N SER A 275 9.24 -1.96 -6.36
CA SER A 275 8.61 -0.73 -6.87
C SER A 275 7.62 -0.08 -5.91
N LYS A 276 7.33 -0.67 -4.75
CA LYS A 276 6.55 -0.03 -3.68
C LYS A 276 7.47 0.63 -2.62
N CYS A 277 8.72 0.19 -2.52
CA CYS A 277 9.69 0.66 -1.52
C CYS A 277 10.73 1.62 -2.12
N ALA A 278 11.10 1.44 -3.39
CA ALA A 278 12.10 2.24 -4.10
C ALA A 278 11.46 3.27 -5.03
N GLN A 279 12.18 4.37 -5.27
CA GLN A 279 11.87 5.38 -6.29
C GLN A 279 12.31 4.88 -7.67
N LEU A 280 11.75 5.47 -8.74
CA LEU A 280 12.06 5.09 -10.12
C LEU A 280 13.55 5.28 -10.45
N ALA A 281 14.14 6.43 -10.08
CA ALA A 281 15.55 6.73 -10.33
C ALA A 281 16.49 5.68 -9.71
N GLN A 282 16.12 5.11 -8.55
CA GLN A 282 16.93 4.09 -7.88
C GLN A 282 17.05 2.79 -8.69
N PHE A 283 16.08 2.45 -9.54
CA PHE A 283 16.20 1.27 -10.42
C PHE A 283 17.36 1.40 -11.40
N ASP A 284 17.56 2.60 -11.92
CA ASP A 284 18.62 2.88 -12.88
C ASP A 284 19.96 3.07 -12.16
N GLU A 285 19.97 3.88 -11.09
CA GLU A 285 21.18 4.39 -10.45
C GLU A 285 21.75 3.50 -9.33
N GLU A 286 20.91 2.78 -8.59
CA GLU A 286 21.31 2.07 -7.36
C GLU A 286 21.13 0.54 -7.44
N LEU A 287 20.03 0.04 -8.01
CA LEU A 287 19.62 -1.35 -7.85
C LEU A 287 20.15 -2.29 -8.93
N TYR A 288 20.89 -3.33 -8.54
CA TYR A 288 21.24 -4.44 -9.43
C TYR A 288 20.03 -5.32 -9.75
N LYS A 289 19.84 -5.65 -11.03
CA LYS A 289 18.82 -6.59 -11.48
C LYS A 289 19.32 -8.04 -11.39
N VAL A 290 18.50 -8.93 -10.86
CA VAL A 290 18.74 -10.38 -10.80
C VAL A 290 17.78 -11.07 -11.76
N THR A 291 18.31 -11.97 -12.58
CA THR A 291 17.58 -12.78 -13.56
C THR A 291 18.05 -14.23 -13.47
N GLY A 292 17.31 -15.15 -14.11
CA GLY A 292 17.70 -16.56 -14.23
C GLY A 292 16.65 -17.58 -13.79
N ASP A 293 15.62 -17.15 -13.06
CA ASP A 293 14.55 -18.02 -12.54
C ASP A 293 13.16 -17.71 -13.10
N GLY A 294 13.09 -16.93 -14.18
CA GLY A 294 11.84 -16.55 -14.85
C GLY A 294 11.14 -15.33 -14.26
N GLU A 295 11.60 -14.77 -13.15
CA GLU A 295 11.05 -13.54 -12.57
C GLU A 295 12.10 -12.43 -12.47
N GLU A 296 11.69 -11.18 -12.74
CA GLU A 296 12.56 -10.03 -12.51
C GLU A 296 12.65 -9.71 -11.01
N LYS A 297 13.87 -9.82 -10.47
CA LYS A 297 14.19 -9.46 -9.09
C LYS A 297 15.27 -8.39 -9.06
N TYR A 298 15.42 -7.74 -7.92
CA TYR A 298 16.46 -6.73 -7.69
C TYR A 298 17.14 -7.00 -6.36
N LEU A 299 18.47 -6.86 -6.31
CA LEU A 299 19.21 -6.87 -5.04
C LEU A 299 18.84 -5.63 -4.22
N ILE A 300 18.79 -5.80 -2.90
CA ILE A 300 18.45 -4.70 -1.99
C ILE A 300 19.64 -3.73 -1.83
N ALA A 301 19.35 -2.43 -1.78
CA ALA A 301 20.34 -1.39 -1.45
C ALA A 301 20.42 -1.09 0.05
N THR A 302 19.47 -1.63 0.82
CA THR A 302 19.34 -1.51 2.28
C THR A 302 18.30 -2.50 2.80
N ALA A 303 18.47 -3.00 4.04
CA ALA A 303 17.45 -3.81 4.74
C ALA A 303 16.10 -3.07 4.93
N GLU A 304 16.09 -1.74 4.86
CA GLU A 304 14.87 -0.91 4.86
C GLU A 304 13.85 -1.39 3.81
N GLN A 305 14.30 -1.72 2.60
CA GLN A 305 13.43 -2.11 1.49
C GLN A 305 12.62 -3.39 1.80
N PRO A 306 13.25 -4.52 2.18
CA PRO A 306 12.50 -5.72 2.56
C PRO A 306 11.75 -5.57 3.88
N MET A 307 12.22 -4.77 4.85
CA MET A 307 11.48 -4.52 6.11
C MET A 307 10.21 -3.71 5.88
N CYS A 308 10.24 -2.72 4.99
CA CYS A 308 9.05 -2.02 4.50
C CYS A 308 8.04 -3.00 3.89
N ALA A 309 8.51 -3.88 3.02
CA ALA A 309 7.68 -4.88 2.36
C ALA A 309 7.18 -6.00 3.31
N TYR A 310 7.88 -6.24 4.42
CA TYR A 310 7.46 -7.22 5.44
C TYR A 310 6.09 -6.90 6.01
N HIS A 311 5.71 -5.61 6.05
CA HIS A 311 4.42 -5.12 6.53
C HIS A 311 3.45 -4.73 5.40
N LEU A 312 3.67 -5.20 4.17
CA LEU A 312 2.85 -4.83 3.01
C LEU A 312 1.37 -5.17 3.24
N GLY A 313 0.51 -4.15 3.20
CA GLY A 313 -0.94 -4.29 3.42
C GLY A 313 -1.36 -4.51 4.87
N ASP A 314 -0.43 -4.46 5.83
CA ASP A 314 -0.74 -4.76 7.23
C ASP A 314 -1.61 -3.70 7.89
N ARG A 315 -2.53 -4.17 8.72
CA ARG A 315 -3.26 -3.35 9.68
C ARG A 315 -2.72 -3.63 11.09
N ILE A 316 -2.09 -2.64 11.71
CA ILE A 316 -1.36 -2.80 12.98
C ILE A 316 -2.17 -2.12 14.07
N HIS A 317 -2.44 -2.88 15.13
CA HIS A 317 -3.16 -2.43 16.31
C HIS A 317 -2.29 -1.46 17.13
N PRO A 318 -2.89 -0.45 17.80
CA PRO A 318 -2.13 0.49 18.64
C PRO A 318 -1.21 -0.21 19.67
N ASP A 319 -1.69 -1.29 20.30
CA ASP A 319 -0.94 -2.03 21.32
C ASP A 319 0.28 -2.81 20.77
N GLU A 320 0.43 -2.93 19.46
CA GLU A 320 1.61 -3.53 18.83
C GLU A 320 2.74 -2.50 18.60
N LEU A 321 2.46 -1.20 18.82
CA LEU A 321 3.38 -0.11 18.55
C LEU A 321 4.10 0.38 19.83
N PRO A 322 5.36 0.85 19.73
CA PRO A 322 6.18 0.88 18.52
C PRO A 322 6.77 -0.50 18.17
N ILE A 323 6.74 -0.87 16.88
CA ILE A 323 7.50 -2.02 16.37
C ILE A 323 8.90 -1.54 16.02
N ARG A 324 9.93 -2.25 16.52
CA ARG A 324 11.34 -1.88 16.37
C ARG A 324 12.14 -3.06 15.83
N TYR A 325 12.84 -2.89 14.71
CA TYR A 325 13.72 -3.90 14.11
C TYR A 325 15.17 -3.44 14.01
N ALA A 326 16.07 -4.36 14.31
CA ALA A 326 17.49 -4.30 13.97
C ALA A 326 17.71 -5.20 12.74
N GLY A 327 17.64 -4.61 11.55
CA GLY A 327 17.78 -5.29 10.27
C GLY A 327 19.24 -5.57 9.92
N TYR A 328 19.58 -6.83 9.64
CA TYR A 328 20.90 -7.21 9.12
C TYR A 328 20.81 -7.67 7.66
N SER A 329 21.66 -7.10 6.81
CA SER A 329 21.80 -7.56 5.42
C SER A 329 23.09 -7.09 4.75
N THR A 330 23.53 -7.86 3.75
CA THR A 330 24.40 -7.35 2.69
C THR A 330 23.61 -6.40 1.78
N CYS A 331 24.14 -5.19 1.59
CA CYS A 331 23.59 -4.15 0.74
C CYS A 331 24.35 -4.08 -0.59
N PHE A 332 23.62 -3.90 -1.69
CA PHE A 332 24.16 -3.82 -3.04
C PHE A 332 23.79 -2.50 -3.71
N ARG A 333 24.79 -1.71 -4.13
CA ARG A 333 24.58 -0.41 -4.80
C ARG A 333 25.44 -0.27 -6.05
N LYS A 334 24.83 0.03 -7.19
CA LYS A 334 25.54 0.29 -8.46
C LYS A 334 26.42 1.54 -8.41
N GLU A 335 26.11 2.51 -7.54
CA GLU A 335 26.87 3.77 -7.39
C GLU A 335 27.04 4.56 -8.71
N ALA A 336 26.09 4.46 -9.64
CA ALA A 336 26.23 4.97 -11.01
C ALA A 336 26.37 6.50 -11.09
N GLY A 337 25.76 7.24 -10.15
CA GLY A 337 25.85 8.70 -10.07
C GLY A 337 27.14 9.26 -9.44
N SER A 338 28.01 8.41 -8.91
CA SER A 338 29.20 8.83 -8.12
C SER A 338 30.53 8.77 -8.90
N HIS A 339 30.48 8.88 -10.23
CA HIS A 339 31.64 8.66 -11.10
C HIS A 339 32.84 9.53 -10.67
N GLY A 340 33.96 8.87 -10.31
CA GLY A 340 35.19 9.54 -9.88
C GLY A 340 35.23 10.00 -8.40
N ARG A 341 34.16 9.81 -7.61
CA ARG A 341 34.12 10.18 -6.19
C ARG A 341 34.45 8.99 -5.29
N ASP A 342 35.33 9.20 -4.30
CA ASP A 342 35.75 8.20 -3.31
C ASP A 342 36.01 6.81 -3.92
N THR A 343 36.77 6.75 -5.01
CA THR A 343 37.02 5.52 -5.77
C THR A 343 38.09 4.64 -5.13
N ALA A 344 38.86 5.17 -4.19
CA ALA A 344 39.92 4.44 -3.50
C ALA A 344 39.40 3.82 -2.20
N GLY A 345 39.90 2.64 -1.89
CA GLY A 345 39.55 1.94 -0.67
C GLY A 345 38.18 1.27 -0.74
N ILE A 346 37.49 1.32 0.39
CA ILE A 346 36.27 0.57 0.73
C ILE A 346 35.25 1.49 1.43
N PHE A 347 35.47 2.81 1.36
CA PHE A 347 34.55 3.82 1.88
C PHE A 347 33.30 3.98 0.99
N ARG A 348 33.38 3.62 -0.29
CA ARG A 348 32.25 3.60 -1.23
C ARG A 348 32.41 2.42 -2.17
N VAL A 349 31.61 1.37 -1.96
CA VAL A 349 31.72 0.08 -2.67
C VAL A 349 30.34 -0.44 -3.09
N HIS A 350 30.34 -1.40 -4.01
CA HIS A 350 29.10 -2.00 -4.49
C HIS A 350 28.46 -2.96 -3.49
N GLN A 351 29.23 -3.50 -2.54
CA GLN A 351 28.79 -4.49 -1.57
C GLN A 351 29.31 -4.15 -0.18
N PHE A 352 28.43 -4.09 0.82
CA PHE A 352 28.77 -3.84 2.23
C PHE A 352 27.65 -4.40 3.12
N GLU A 353 27.92 -4.92 4.32
CA GLU A 353 26.82 -5.24 5.27
C GLU A 353 26.22 -4.00 5.93
N LYS A 354 25.15 -4.14 6.68
CA LYS A 354 24.47 -3.00 7.31
C LYS A 354 23.65 -3.49 8.49
N ILE A 355 23.69 -2.75 9.60
CA ILE A 355 22.80 -2.94 10.74
C ILE A 355 21.83 -1.78 10.82
N GLU A 356 20.61 -1.99 10.35
CA GLU A 356 19.58 -0.98 10.18
C GLU A 356 18.64 -0.90 11.39
N GLN A 357 18.36 0.30 11.91
CA GLN A 357 17.19 0.50 12.78
C GLN A 357 15.98 0.77 11.89
N PHE A 358 14.85 0.08 12.11
CA PHE A 358 13.61 0.38 11.42
C PHE A 358 12.45 0.37 12.41
N CYS A 359 11.67 1.44 12.46
CA CYS A 359 10.62 1.61 13.46
C CYS A 359 9.27 1.93 12.81
N ILE A 360 8.21 1.29 13.29
CA ILE A 360 6.84 1.68 12.96
C ILE A 360 6.21 2.21 14.24
N THR A 361 5.76 3.46 14.21
CA THR A 361 5.17 4.14 15.36
C THR A 361 3.71 4.47 15.14
N SER A 362 3.06 4.94 16.20
CA SER A 362 1.76 5.60 16.08
C SER A 362 1.86 6.82 15.17
N PRO A 363 0.85 7.10 14.34
CA PRO A 363 0.73 8.38 13.64
C PRO A 363 0.21 9.51 14.54
N ASN A 364 -0.22 9.20 15.76
CA ASN A 364 -0.80 10.18 16.68
C ASN A 364 0.27 10.82 17.54
N GLY A 365 0.01 12.07 17.98
CA GLY A 365 0.89 12.77 18.90
C GLY A 365 2.25 13.06 18.27
N ASN A 366 3.32 12.91 19.07
CA ASN A 366 4.69 13.16 18.67
C ASN A 366 5.53 11.88 18.62
N ASP A 367 4.91 10.70 18.77
CA ASP A 367 5.58 9.40 18.91
C ASP A 367 6.62 9.16 17.82
N SER A 368 6.33 9.61 16.60
CA SER A 368 7.22 9.41 15.46
C SER A 368 8.48 10.29 15.54
N TRP A 369 8.33 11.52 16.05
CA TRP A 369 9.42 12.47 16.23
C TRP A 369 10.25 12.14 17.49
N GLU A 370 9.61 11.64 18.54
CA GLU A 370 10.31 11.13 19.73
C GLU A 370 11.18 9.92 19.37
N MET A 371 10.65 9.00 18.58
CA MET A 371 11.42 7.88 18.04
C MET A 371 12.55 8.34 17.11
N PHE A 372 12.32 9.35 16.26
CA PHE A 372 13.37 9.92 15.42
C PHE A 372 14.56 10.41 16.25
N GLU A 373 14.31 11.15 17.34
CA GLU A 373 15.36 11.60 18.26
C GLU A 373 15.99 10.42 19.05
N GLU A 374 15.21 9.40 19.43
CA GLU A 374 15.73 8.18 20.05
C GLU A 374 16.70 7.44 19.12
N MET A 375 16.35 7.30 17.85
CA MET A 375 17.14 6.52 16.90
C MET A 375 18.45 7.23 16.54
N ILE A 376 18.47 8.57 16.38
CA ILE A 376 19.74 9.30 16.20
C ILE A 376 20.59 9.22 17.45
N LYS A 377 19.98 9.29 18.64
CA LYS A 377 20.69 9.09 19.91
C LYS A 377 21.31 7.69 20.02
N ASN A 378 20.62 6.64 19.55
CA ASN A 378 21.19 5.29 19.52
C ASN A 378 22.46 5.24 18.66
N SER A 379 22.46 5.88 17.49
CA SER A 379 23.65 5.98 16.64
C SER A 379 24.77 6.81 17.26
N GLU A 380 24.44 7.93 17.89
CA GLU A 380 25.39 8.73 18.66
C GLU A 380 26.04 7.89 19.76
N ASP A 381 25.25 7.21 20.59
CA ASP A 381 25.75 6.39 21.69
C ASP A 381 26.60 5.21 21.20
N PHE A 382 26.26 4.61 20.05
CA PHE A 382 27.08 3.58 19.43
C PHE A 382 28.48 4.09 19.08
N TYR A 383 28.57 5.26 18.43
CA TYR A 383 29.87 5.84 18.09
C TYR A 383 30.64 6.38 19.28
N LYS A 384 29.96 6.78 20.35
CA LYS A 384 30.59 7.10 21.64
C LYS A 384 31.25 5.86 22.26
N GLU A 385 30.56 4.72 22.26
CA GLU A 385 31.11 3.45 22.78
C GLU A 385 32.32 2.98 21.95
N ILE A 386 32.31 3.23 20.64
CA ILE A 386 33.44 2.93 19.76
C ILE A 386 34.60 3.93 19.93
N GLY A 387 34.30 5.18 20.31
CA GLY A 387 35.30 6.23 20.51
C GLY A 387 35.61 7.07 19.26
N LEU A 388 34.67 7.22 18.33
CA LEU A 388 34.84 8.06 17.13
C LEU A 388 34.32 9.48 17.36
N ALA A 389 35.15 10.50 17.15
CA ALA A 389 34.68 11.89 17.15
C ALA A 389 33.73 12.12 15.96
N TYR A 390 32.65 12.86 16.18
CA TYR A 390 31.61 13.08 15.15
C TYR A 390 30.89 14.41 15.32
N GLN A 391 30.15 14.79 14.29
CA GLN A 391 29.11 15.81 14.33
C GLN A 391 27.77 15.25 13.84
N VAL A 392 26.67 15.76 14.38
CA VAL A 392 25.31 15.50 13.88
C VAL A 392 24.84 16.74 13.15
N VAL A 393 24.42 16.58 11.91
CA VAL A 393 23.97 17.68 11.05
C VAL A 393 22.49 17.50 10.67
N SER A 394 21.76 18.61 10.64
CA SER A 394 20.44 18.66 10.00
C SER A 394 20.60 18.92 8.51
N ILE A 395 20.10 17.99 7.72
CA ILE A 395 20.15 18.09 6.26
C ILE A 395 19.19 19.16 5.77
N VAL A 396 19.64 19.98 4.82
CA VAL A 396 18.84 21.03 4.19
C VAL A 396 17.71 20.46 3.34
N SER A 397 16.63 21.24 3.20
CA SER A 397 15.40 20.79 2.53
C SER A 397 15.57 20.35 1.08
N GLY A 398 16.47 20.99 0.31
CA GLY A 398 16.74 20.62 -1.09
C GLY A 398 17.49 19.29 -1.25
N ALA A 399 18.20 18.85 -0.20
CA ALA A 399 18.93 17.58 -0.19
C ALA A 399 18.12 16.41 0.41
N LEU A 400 16.89 16.65 0.86
CA LEU A 400 16.00 15.58 1.33
C LEU A 400 15.48 14.75 0.15
N ASN A 401 15.62 13.44 0.24
CA ASN A 401 14.90 12.52 -0.63
C ASN A 401 13.37 12.62 -0.43
N ASP A 402 12.61 12.24 -1.46
CA ASP A 402 11.15 12.46 -1.49
C ASP A 402 10.38 11.83 -0.33
N ASN A 403 10.88 10.78 0.32
CA ASN A 403 10.19 10.15 1.44
C ASN A 403 10.45 10.84 2.79
N ALA A 404 11.62 11.45 2.99
CA ALA A 404 12.01 12.02 4.28
C ALA A 404 11.34 13.38 4.53
N SER A 405 10.62 13.52 5.64
CA SER A 405 10.13 14.79 6.17
C SER A 405 11.24 15.60 6.84
N LYS A 406 12.18 14.89 7.48
CA LYS A 406 13.38 15.43 8.14
C LYS A 406 14.47 14.37 8.11
N ARG A 407 15.72 14.79 7.99
CA ARG A 407 16.89 13.90 8.00
C ARG A 407 18.03 14.49 8.83
N TYR A 408 18.63 13.66 9.67
CA TYR A 408 19.88 13.94 10.38
C TYR A 408 20.96 12.98 9.94
N ASP A 409 22.13 13.51 9.63
CA ASP A 409 23.30 12.68 9.38
C ASP A 409 24.29 12.78 10.53
N LEU A 410 24.89 11.65 10.90
CA LEU A 410 26.05 11.62 11.78
C LEU A 410 27.28 11.46 10.92
N GLU A 411 28.14 12.47 10.96
CA GLU A 411 29.38 12.51 10.20
C GLU A 411 30.56 12.35 11.15
N ALA A 412 31.32 11.26 11.01
CA ALA A 412 32.51 11.06 11.84
C ALA A 412 33.69 11.86 11.28
N TRP A 413 34.59 12.25 12.19
CA TRP A 413 35.82 12.97 11.88
C TRP A 413 36.89 12.00 11.39
N PHE A 414 37.46 12.28 10.22
CA PHE A 414 38.50 11.44 9.60
C PHE A 414 39.83 12.20 9.68
N PRO A 415 40.69 11.89 10.66
CA PRO A 415 41.83 12.72 11.00
C PRO A 415 42.89 12.77 9.90
N ALA A 416 43.16 11.66 9.22
CA ALA A 416 44.09 11.66 8.09
C ALA A 416 43.61 12.50 6.88
N SER A 417 42.29 12.67 6.73
CA SER A 417 41.67 13.44 5.64
C SER A 417 41.22 14.84 6.07
N ASN A 418 41.36 15.19 7.37
CA ASN A 418 40.91 16.44 7.97
C ASN A 418 39.48 16.85 7.55
N THR A 419 38.56 15.89 7.55
CA THR A 419 37.20 16.12 7.06
C THR A 419 36.20 15.25 7.78
N TYR A 420 34.96 15.73 7.86
CA TYR A 420 33.83 14.91 8.29
C TYR A 420 33.31 14.09 7.11
N ARG A 421 32.85 12.88 7.40
CA ARG A 421 32.28 11.95 6.42
C ARG A 421 31.03 11.30 7.00
N GLU A 422 29.97 11.23 6.21
CA GLU A 422 28.69 10.62 6.59
C GLU A 422 28.88 9.15 6.96
N LEU A 423 28.45 8.79 8.18
CA LEU A 423 28.39 7.41 8.63
C LEU A 423 26.96 6.88 8.73
N VAL A 424 26.05 7.73 9.21
CA VAL A 424 24.67 7.35 9.49
C VAL A 424 23.74 8.39 8.90
N SER A 425 22.57 7.92 8.48
CA SER A 425 21.47 8.77 8.06
C SER A 425 20.17 8.38 8.76
N CYS A 426 19.66 9.29 9.58
CA CYS A 426 18.40 9.16 10.29
C CYS A 426 17.32 9.93 9.54
N SER A 427 16.22 9.29 9.14
CA SER A 427 15.09 9.97 8.54
C SER A 427 13.83 9.83 9.40
N ASN A 428 12.85 10.71 9.20
CA ASN A 428 11.48 10.44 9.56
C ASN A 428 10.67 10.59 8.29
N CYS A 429 10.03 9.50 7.85
CA CYS A 429 9.30 9.48 6.58
C CYS A 429 7.79 9.57 6.73
N THR A 430 7.34 9.91 7.93
CA THR A 430 5.94 10.09 8.31
C THR A 430 5.07 9.03 7.65
N ASP A 431 3.94 9.35 7.05
CA ASP A 431 3.06 8.35 6.42
C ASP A 431 3.39 8.03 4.96
N TYR A 432 4.50 8.57 4.44
CA TYR A 432 4.79 8.57 3.01
C TYR A 432 4.95 7.15 2.44
N GLN A 433 5.78 6.32 3.06
CA GLN A 433 5.96 4.92 2.66
C GLN A 433 4.75 4.05 3.04
N ALA A 434 4.22 4.22 4.26
CA ALA A 434 3.10 3.44 4.77
C ALA A 434 1.91 3.45 3.80
N ARG A 435 1.60 4.62 3.24
CA ARG A 435 0.53 4.81 2.25
C ARG A 435 0.77 4.00 0.97
N ARG A 436 1.99 4.04 0.43
CA ARG A 436 2.36 3.30 -0.80
C ARG A 436 2.32 1.80 -0.59
N LEU A 437 2.66 1.36 0.62
CA LEU A 437 2.66 -0.04 1.04
C LEU A 437 1.30 -0.53 1.55
N GLY A 438 0.28 0.34 1.62
CA GLY A 438 -1.06 0.00 2.11
C GLY A 438 -1.12 -0.35 3.61
N ILE A 439 -0.18 0.15 4.40
CA ILE A 439 -0.05 -0.14 5.83
C ILE A 439 -0.99 0.79 6.61
N ALA A 440 -1.96 0.23 7.34
CA ALA A 440 -3.07 0.99 7.94
C ALA A 440 -3.12 0.93 9.48
N TYR A 441 -3.44 2.05 10.14
CA TYR A 441 -3.54 2.17 11.61
C TYR A 441 -4.90 1.73 12.10
N GLY A 442 -4.92 1.10 13.28
CA GLY A 442 -6.13 0.78 14.00
C GLY A 442 -6.43 -0.71 13.99
N GLN A 443 -7.62 -1.05 14.48
CA GLN A 443 -8.00 -2.45 14.63
C GLN A 443 -7.93 -3.16 13.28
N LYS A 444 -7.22 -4.30 13.24
CA LYS A 444 -7.51 -5.35 12.24
C LYS A 444 -9.02 -5.49 12.22
N SER A 445 -9.64 -5.57 11.04
CA SER A 445 -11.07 -5.86 10.92
C SER A 445 -11.30 -7.27 11.46
N ASN A 446 -11.24 -7.40 12.76
CA ASN A 446 -11.56 -8.57 13.48
C ASN A 446 -13.08 -8.52 13.57
N ASN A 447 -13.71 -9.44 12.85
CA ASN A 447 -14.88 -10.14 13.36
C ASN A 447 -14.56 -10.83 14.71
N LYS A 448 -13.88 -10.18 15.66
CA LYS A 448 -13.73 -10.65 17.04
C LYS A 448 -14.80 -9.94 17.86
N PHE A 449 -16.00 -10.49 17.77
CA PHE A 449 -17.03 -10.35 18.79
C PHE A 449 -16.88 -11.40 19.90
N GLU A 450 -15.70 -11.97 20.13
CA GLU A 450 -15.54 -13.05 21.11
C GLU A 450 -14.50 -12.71 22.19
N ASN A 451 -14.93 -11.85 23.11
CA ASN A 451 -14.14 -11.41 24.27
C ASN A 451 -13.97 -12.49 25.35
N TYR A 452 -14.67 -13.63 25.20
CA TYR A 452 -14.73 -14.69 26.21
C TYR A 452 -14.24 -16.05 25.70
N GLN A 453 -13.78 -16.16 24.45
CA GLN A 453 -13.27 -17.42 23.91
C GLN A 453 -11.92 -17.81 24.56
N LYS A 454 -11.77 -19.10 24.91
CA LYS A 454 -10.53 -19.69 25.43
C LYS A 454 -10.16 -20.93 24.61
N GLU A 455 -8.95 -21.46 24.83
CA GLU A 455 -8.56 -22.74 24.26
C GLU A 455 -9.55 -23.83 24.73
N GLY A 456 -10.25 -24.45 23.77
CA GLY A 456 -11.25 -25.50 24.05
C GLY A 456 -12.70 -25.06 24.32
N GLY A 457 -13.02 -23.76 24.33
CA GLY A 457 -14.41 -23.30 24.53
C GLY A 457 -14.61 -21.80 24.69
N VAL A 458 -15.74 -21.40 25.28
CA VAL A 458 -16.10 -20.00 25.57
C VAL A 458 -16.45 -19.84 27.06
N GLU A 459 -15.81 -18.90 27.73
CA GLU A 459 -16.11 -18.52 29.11
C GLU A 459 -17.46 -17.79 29.19
N VAL A 460 -18.30 -18.14 30.16
CA VAL A 460 -19.58 -17.45 30.36
C VAL A 460 -19.33 -16.19 31.21
N PRO A 461 -19.73 -14.99 30.73
CA PRO A 461 -19.61 -13.74 31.49
C PRO A 461 -20.27 -13.87 32.87
N LYS A 462 -19.61 -13.36 33.92
CA LYS A 462 -20.09 -13.51 35.31
C LYS A 462 -21.56 -13.13 35.51
N VAL A 463 -22.03 -12.06 34.85
CA VAL A 463 -23.42 -11.59 34.95
C VAL A 463 -24.45 -12.56 34.35
N LEU A 464 -24.03 -13.44 33.42
CA LEU A 464 -24.91 -14.40 32.75
C LEU A 464 -24.96 -15.76 33.44
N ARG A 465 -23.98 -16.10 34.28
CA ARG A 465 -23.88 -17.41 34.96
C ARG A 465 -25.13 -17.74 35.78
N ALA A 466 -25.69 -16.76 36.49
CA ALA A 466 -26.92 -16.93 37.27
C ALA A 466 -28.14 -17.33 36.42
N TYR A 467 -28.18 -16.89 35.16
CA TYR A 467 -29.24 -17.21 34.20
C TYR A 467 -28.95 -18.48 33.40
N MET A 468 -27.74 -19.02 33.51
CA MET A 468 -27.29 -20.24 32.84
C MET A 468 -27.08 -21.40 33.83
N GLY A 469 -27.77 -21.38 34.98
CA GLY A 469 -27.68 -22.45 35.98
C GLY A 469 -26.29 -22.59 36.62
N GLY A 470 -25.52 -21.50 36.67
CA GLY A 470 -24.16 -21.47 37.23
C GLY A 470 -23.06 -21.93 36.26
N ILE A 471 -23.39 -22.20 34.99
CA ILE A 471 -22.38 -22.62 33.99
C ILE A 471 -21.36 -21.50 33.77
N GLU A 472 -20.08 -21.82 33.94
CA GLU A 472 -18.98 -20.87 33.79
C GLU A 472 -18.21 -21.01 32.47
N PHE A 473 -18.34 -22.15 31.79
CA PHE A 473 -17.58 -22.47 30.58
C PHE A 473 -18.38 -23.36 29.63
N LEU A 474 -18.35 -23.03 28.34
CA LEU A 474 -19.00 -23.78 27.26
C LEU A 474 -17.93 -24.46 26.40
N PRO A 475 -17.72 -25.78 26.52
CA PRO A 475 -16.70 -26.48 25.74
C PRO A 475 -17.12 -26.64 24.28
N PHE A 476 -16.16 -26.63 23.36
CA PHE A 476 -16.41 -26.96 21.95
C PHE A 476 -16.81 -28.43 21.81
N LYS A 477 -17.94 -28.69 21.13
CA LYS A 477 -18.48 -30.06 20.96
C LYS A 477 -18.07 -30.75 19.67
N GLN A 478 -17.37 -30.05 18.77
CA GLN A 478 -16.90 -30.60 17.50
C GLN A 478 -15.44 -30.17 17.26
N PRO A 479 -14.57 -31.08 16.75
CA PRO A 479 -13.28 -30.66 16.22
C PRO A 479 -13.51 -29.72 15.02
N MET A 480 -12.71 -28.66 14.90
CA MET A 480 -12.76 -27.80 13.73
C MET A 480 -12.22 -28.57 12.52
N ASP A 481 -13.11 -29.03 11.65
CA ASP A 481 -12.73 -29.50 10.32
C ASP A 481 -12.28 -28.28 9.49
N GLY A 482 -10.99 -28.25 9.11
CA GLY A 482 -10.32 -27.11 8.47
C GLY A 482 -10.86 -26.67 7.09
N LYS A 483 -12.04 -27.14 6.66
CA LYS A 483 -12.63 -26.85 5.35
C LYS A 483 -13.85 -25.92 5.35
N GLN A 484 -14.49 -25.62 6.49
CA GLN A 484 -15.71 -24.78 6.50
C GLN A 484 -15.47 -23.27 6.74
N ALA A 485 -14.23 -22.84 7.01
CA ALA A 485 -13.90 -21.43 7.21
C ALA A 485 -13.90 -20.59 5.92
N ALA A 486 -13.95 -21.22 4.74
CA ALA A 486 -13.79 -20.54 3.45
C ALA A 486 -15.08 -19.90 2.89
N ASP A 487 -16.29 -20.35 3.29
CA ASP A 487 -17.52 -19.99 2.56
C ASP A 487 -18.46 -18.97 3.25
N LYS A 488 -18.16 -18.50 4.47
CA LYS A 488 -18.99 -17.49 5.17
C LYS A 488 -18.47 -16.05 5.09
N LEU A 489 -17.42 -15.78 4.31
CA LEU A 489 -16.89 -14.43 4.06
C LEU A 489 -17.69 -13.61 3.03
N LYS A 490 -18.79 -14.15 2.47
CA LYS A 490 -19.65 -13.47 1.49
C LYS A 490 -21.02 -13.10 2.05
N SER A 491 -21.10 -12.16 2.99
CA SER A 491 -22.29 -11.29 3.09
C SER A 491 -21.94 -10.01 3.84
N GLY A 492 -22.40 -8.89 3.29
CA GLY A 492 -21.84 -7.58 3.54
C GLY A 492 -22.22 -6.95 4.87
N SER A 493 -21.35 -6.05 5.32
CA SER A 493 -21.75 -4.83 6.01
C SER A 493 -20.79 -3.71 5.61
N LYS A 494 -21.34 -2.64 5.03
CA LYS A 494 -20.62 -1.38 4.78
C LYS A 494 -20.15 -0.84 6.13
N VAL A 495 -18.85 -0.89 6.38
CA VAL A 495 -18.23 -0.13 7.48
C VAL A 495 -17.51 1.05 6.86
N ALA A 496 -17.84 2.24 7.33
CA ALA A 496 -17.21 3.48 6.90
C ALA A 496 -15.69 3.36 7.04
N SER A 497 -14.98 3.62 5.94
CA SER A 497 -13.54 3.74 5.89
C SER A 497 -13.11 4.90 6.79
N ALA A 498 -12.58 4.61 7.98
CA ALA A 498 -11.76 5.56 8.70
C ALA A 498 -10.45 5.72 7.91
N SER A 499 -10.37 6.78 7.11
CA SER A 499 -9.18 7.20 6.38
C SER A 499 -8.23 7.91 7.34
N GLY A 500 -7.46 7.11 8.08
CA GLY A 500 -6.26 7.54 8.80
C GLY A 500 -5.13 6.62 8.40
N SER A 501 -4.13 7.14 7.71
CA SER A 501 -2.92 6.40 7.35
C SER A 501 -1.90 6.48 8.49
N LYS A 502 -1.07 5.45 8.63
CA LYS A 502 0.03 5.40 9.61
C LYS A 502 1.21 6.23 9.17
N VAL A 503 2.04 6.60 10.14
CA VAL A 503 3.43 7.00 9.96
C VAL A 503 4.34 5.76 9.91
N CYS A 504 5.02 5.53 8.79
CA CYS A 504 6.28 4.76 8.70
C CYS A 504 7.47 5.68 8.99
N LEU A 505 8.18 5.42 10.08
CA LEU A 505 9.50 6.00 10.25
C LEU A 505 10.50 5.15 9.48
N GLU A 506 11.24 5.76 8.57
CA GLU A 506 12.43 5.15 8.01
C GLU A 506 13.63 5.64 8.79
N TYR A 507 14.48 4.76 9.26
CA TYR A 507 15.79 5.16 9.70
C TYR A 507 16.83 4.30 8.99
N ARG A 508 17.98 4.90 8.65
CA ARG A 508 19.13 4.17 8.14
C ARG A 508 20.24 4.13 9.19
N MET A 509 20.33 3.03 9.93
CA MET A 509 21.44 2.82 10.85
C MET A 509 22.52 2.05 10.08
N PHE A 510 23.75 2.52 10.15
CA PHE A 510 25.00 1.83 9.81
C PHE A 510 25.05 1.00 8.53
N SER A 511 25.72 1.51 7.49
CA SER A 511 26.34 0.66 6.46
C SER A 511 27.73 0.26 6.92
N ASP A 512 28.17 -1.00 6.76
CA ASP A 512 29.55 -1.55 6.89
C ASP A 512 30.62 -0.84 6.04
N ASN A 513 30.29 0.27 5.39
CA ASN A 513 31.33 1.29 5.31
C ASN A 513 31.91 1.58 6.72
N ASP A 514 31.12 1.45 7.80
CA ASP A 514 31.48 1.70 9.20
C ASP A 514 32.51 0.71 9.74
N LEU A 515 32.59 -0.47 9.13
CA LEU A 515 33.66 -1.42 9.38
C LEU A 515 35.05 -0.88 9.08
N HIS A 516 35.09 -0.15 7.99
CA HIS A 516 36.31 0.40 7.45
C HIS A 516 36.65 1.73 8.11
N ARG A 517 35.64 2.38 8.72
CA ARG A 517 35.71 3.70 9.35
C ARG A 517 36.23 3.63 10.79
N TRP A 518 36.13 2.48 11.47
CA TRP A 518 36.79 2.26 12.75
C TRP A 518 38.32 2.35 12.67
N LEU A 519 38.91 1.74 11.63
CA LEU A 519 40.35 1.87 11.37
C LEU A 519 40.79 3.29 11.01
N MET A 520 39.85 4.19 10.69
CA MET A 520 40.15 5.58 10.32
C MET A 520 40.11 6.54 11.50
N GLY A 521 39.41 6.20 12.59
CA GLY A 521 39.41 6.97 13.83
C GLY A 521 40.58 6.66 14.78
N MET A 522 41.33 5.58 14.50
CA MET A 522 42.57 5.21 15.20
C MET A 522 43.81 5.92 14.68
#